data_AF-A0A6B3LCU2-F1
#
_entry.id   AF-A0A6B3LCU2-F1
#
_cell.length_a   1.000
_cell.length_b   1.000
_cell.length_c   1.000
_cell.angle_alpha   90.00
_cell.angle_beta   90.00
_cell.angle_gamma   90.00
#
_symmetry.space_group_name_H-M   'P 1'
#
loop_
_entity.id
_entity.type
_entity.pdbx_description
1 polymer ?
#
loop_
_entity_poly.entity_id
_entity_poly.type
_entity_poly.pdbx_seq_one_letter_code
_entity_poly.pdbx_strand_id
1 'polypeptide(L)'
;MTSVSSFSGMARANNNITADDALKTTEVGTAFEDFVTKADNAVETFITNNTDANGSLSLSAGQSLELQRLMGDQSIAVQTGTSTLKSIKDSISSAARNI
;
A
#
# COMPACT_ATOMS: atom_id res chain seq x y z
N MET A 1 10.42 58.56 13.35
CA MET A 1 9.47 57.49 13.74
C MET A 1 9.23 56.62 12.51
N THR A 2 10.03 55.59 12.29
CA THR A 2 9.76 54.52 11.31
C THR A 2 10.38 53.24 11.84
N SER A 3 9.52 52.41 12.41
CA SER A 3 9.83 51.11 12.99
C SER A 3 10.26 50.15 11.89
N VAL A 4 11.42 49.50 12.04
CA VAL A 4 11.83 48.37 11.21
C VAL A 4 11.00 47.17 11.66
N SER A 5 10.01 46.80 10.86
CA SER A 5 9.23 45.58 11.06
C SER A 5 10.12 44.38 10.77
N SER A 6 10.50 43.68 11.84
CA SER A 6 11.14 42.37 11.83
C SER A 6 10.31 41.39 10.99
N PHE A 7 10.91 40.84 9.94
CA PHE A 7 10.39 39.65 9.24
C PHE A 7 10.66 38.43 10.13
N SER A 8 9.85 38.31 11.19
CA SER A 8 9.78 37.13 12.03
C SER A 8 9.19 35.98 11.22
N GLY A 9 10.09 35.11 10.75
CA GLY A 9 9.92 33.67 10.56
C GLY A 9 8.56 33.20 10.04
N MET A 10 8.54 32.73 8.78
CA MET A 10 7.64 31.64 8.42
C MET A 10 7.85 30.51 9.43
N ALA A 11 6.94 30.43 10.39
CA ALA A 11 6.81 29.30 11.29
C ALA A 11 6.66 28.07 10.39
N ARG A 12 7.73 27.28 10.28
CA ARG A 12 7.67 25.90 9.81
C ARG A 12 6.58 25.27 10.64
N ALA A 13 5.48 24.88 10.00
CA ALA A 13 4.42 24.12 10.64
C ALA A 13 5.10 23.06 11.52
N ASN A 14 4.81 23.10 12.82
CA ASN A 14 5.22 22.08 13.76
C ASN A 14 4.54 20.78 13.33
N ASN A 15 5.14 20.11 12.35
CA ASN A 15 5.01 18.68 12.18
C ASN A 15 5.77 18.10 13.36
N ASN A 16 5.14 18.09 14.54
CA ASN A 16 5.62 17.31 15.66
C ASN A 16 5.71 15.87 15.13
N ILE A 17 6.92 15.45 14.79
CA ILE A 17 7.25 14.07 14.53
C ILE A 17 7.05 13.40 15.88
N THR A 18 5.89 12.78 16.07
CA THR A 18 5.67 11.90 17.21
C THR A 18 6.76 10.83 17.11
N ALA A 19 7.56 10.68 18.17
CA ALA A 19 8.54 9.60 18.23
C ALA A 19 7.80 8.31 18.57
N ASP A 20 7.09 7.77 17.59
CA ASP A 20 6.24 6.58 17.70
C ASP A 20 6.73 5.42 16.83
N ASP A 21 7.94 5.54 16.24
CA ASP A 21 8.47 4.63 15.21
C ASP A 21 7.53 4.41 14.00
N ALA A 22 6.43 5.15 13.92
CA ALA A 22 5.44 5.15 12.84
C ALA A 22 5.78 6.25 11.83
N LEU A 23 7.04 6.26 11.38
CA LEU A 23 7.38 6.92 10.12
C LEU A 23 6.35 6.46 9.08
N LYS A 24 5.75 7.39 8.33
CA LYS A 24 4.53 7.16 7.51
C LYS A 24 4.55 5.93 6.60
N THR A 25 5.71 5.33 6.34
CA THR A 25 5.88 4.02 5.71
C THR A 25 5.18 2.87 6.42
N THR A 26 5.10 2.87 7.75
CA THR A 26 4.46 1.76 8.50
C THR A 26 2.96 1.76 8.26
N GLU A 27 2.32 2.92 8.44
CA GLU A 27 0.88 3.09 8.25
C GLU A 27 0.47 2.90 6.78
N VAL A 28 1.32 3.35 5.84
CA VAL A 28 1.12 3.09 4.41
C VAL A 28 1.37 1.62 4.06
N GLY A 29 2.36 0.97 4.67
CA GLY A 29 2.62 -0.46 4.54
C GLY A 29 1.41 -1.29 4.96
N THR A 30 0.85 -1.03 6.14
CA THR A 30 -0.34 -1.71 6.64
C THR A 30 -1.55 -1.52 5.71
N ALA A 31 -1.79 -0.29 5.21
CA ALA A 31 -2.89 -0.06 4.26
C ALA A 31 -2.72 -0.84 2.94
N PHE A 32 -1.48 -1.03 2.47
CA PHE A 32 -1.20 -1.84 1.28
C PHE A 32 -1.26 -3.34 1.56
N GLU A 33 -0.79 -3.79 2.73
CA GLU A 33 -0.94 -5.17 3.18
C GLU A 33 -2.42 -5.55 3.25
N ASP A 34 -3.28 -4.69 3.78
CA ASP A 34 -4.73 -4.88 3.79
C ASP A 34 -5.32 -4.97 2.37
N PHE A 35 -4.79 -4.18 1.43
CA PHE A 35 -5.23 -4.20 0.04
C PHE A 35 -4.83 -5.50 -0.68
N VAL A 36 -3.58 -5.94 -0.51
CA VAL A 36 -3.09 -7.22 -1.06
C VAL A 36 -3.82 -8.39 -0.43
N THR A 37 -4.01 -8.39 0.89
CA THR A 37 -4.73 -9.43 1.64
C THR A 37 -6.15 -9.63 1.12
N LYS A 38 -6.86 -8.55 0.75
CA LYS A 38 -8.20 -8.65 0.15
C LYS A 38 -8.17 -9.35 -1.21
N ALA A 39 -7.18 -9.04 -2.04
CA ALA A 39 -7.05 -9.67 -3.35
C ALA A 39 -6.65 -11.15 -3.23
N ASP A 40 -5.72 -11.47 -2.32
CA ASP A 40 -5.32 -12.85 -2.00
C ASP A 40 -6.52 -13.65 -1.49
N ASN A 41 -7.26 -13.09 -0.53
CA ASN A 41 -8.44 -13.73 0.03
C ASN A 41 -9.52 -14.00 -1.03
N ALA A 42 -9.70 -13.10 -2.00
CA ALA A 42 -10.64 -13.32 -3.10
C ALA A 42 -10.23 -14.52 -3.98
N VAL A 43 -8.94 -14.67 -4.29
CA VAL A 43 -8.40 -15.82 -5.03
C VAL A 43 -8.52 -17.11 -4.19
N GLU A 44 -8.13 -17.09 -2.93
CA GLU A 44 -8.21 -18.25 -2.04
C GLU A 44 -9.65 -18.71 -1.82
N THR A 45 -10.56 -17.76 -1.59
CA THR A 45 -11.99 -18.04 -1.42
C THR A 45 -12.55 -18.65 -2.70
N PHE A 46 -12.18 -18.11 -3.87
CA PHE A 46 -12.60 -18.68 -5.14
C PHE A 46 -12.10 -20.11 -5.30
N ILE A 47 -10.81 -20.37 -5.09
CA ILE A 47 -10.23 -21.72 -5.22
C ILE A 47 -10.96 -22.67 -4.25
N THR A 48 -11.05 -22.31 -2.98
CA THR A 48 -11.69 -23.12 -1.94
C THR A 48 -13.13 -23.48 -2.28
N ASN A 49 -13.91 -22.52 -2.79
CA ASN A 49 -15.31 -22.75 -3.16
C ASN A 49 -15.50 -23.62 -4.41
N ASN A 50 -14.44 -23.78 -5.22
CA ASN A 50 -14.48 -24.53 -6.48
C ASN A 50 -13.60 -25.79 -6.45
N THR A 51 -13.01 -26.10 -5.31
CA THR A 51 -12.28 -27.35 -5.06
C THR A 51 -13.24 -28.40 -4.53
N ASP A 52 -13.22 -29.58 -5.14
CA ASP A 52 -14.05 -30.70 -4.70
C ASP A 52 -13.49 -31.40 -3.44
N ALA A 53 -14.24 -32.37 -2.90
CA ALA A 53 -13.83 -33.13 -1.72
C ALA A 53 -12.55 -33.96 -1.92
N ASN A 54 -12.11 -34.16 -3.17
CA ASN A 54 -10.86 -34.85 -3.52
C ASN A 54 -9.68 -33.88 -3.68
N GLY A 55 -9.89 -32.57 -3.48
CA GLY A 55 -8.87 -31.54 -3.67
C GLY A 55 -8.68 -31.13 -5.14
N SER A 56 -9.57 -31.54 -6.05
CA SER A 56 -9.49 -31.20 -7.47
C SER A 56 -10.22 -29.89 -7.76
N LEU A 57 -9.52 -28.96 -8.41
CA LEU A 57 -10.11 -27.70 -8.88
C LEU A 57 -10.80 -27.96 -10.23
N SER A 58 -12.13 -27.98 -10.23
CA SER A 58 -12.93 -28.21 -11.44
C SER A 58 -13.72 -26.96 -11.79
N LEU A 59 -13.24 -26.24 -12.80
CA LEU A 59 -13.83 -24.96 -13.23
C LEU A 59 -14.57 -25.10 -14.55
N SER A 60 -15.76 -24.51 -14.64
CA SER A 60 -16.36 -24.18 -15.93
C SER A 60 -15.53 -23.12 -16.67
N ALA A 61 -15.82 -22.91 -17.95
CA ALA A 61 -15.19 -21.85 -18.73
C ALA A 61 -15.42 -20.45 -18.10
N GLY A 62 -16.60 -20.20 -17.55
CA GLY A 62 -16.92 -18.93 -16.86
C GLY A 62 -16.10 -18.74 -15.57
N GLN A 63 -16.04 -19.79 -14.74
CA GLN A 63 -15.23 -19.83 -13.53
C GLN A 63 -13.73 -19.68 -13.83
N SER A 64 -13.25 -20.27 -14.92
CA SER A 64 -11.85 -20.14 -15.34
C SER A 64 -11.50 -18.71 -15.73
N LEU A 65 -12.41 -17.99 -16.40
CA LEU A 65 -12.23 -16.57 -16.73
C LEU A 65 -12.30 -15.69 -15.48
N GLU A 66 -13.17 -16.03 -14.53
CA GLU A 66 -13.24 -15.32 -13.26
C GLU A 66 -11.95 -15.49 -12.46
N LEU A 67 -11.43 -16.71 -12.32
CA LEU A 67 -10.14 -16.96 -11.67
C LEU A 67 -9.00 -16.17 -12.35
N GLN A 68 -8.97 -16.14 -13.68
CA GLN A 68 -7.96 -15.35 -14.42
C GLN A 68 -8.05 -13.85 -14.11
N ARG A 69 -9.27 -13.31 -13.96
CA ARG A 69 -9.46 -11.91 -13.55
C ARG A 69 -8.98 -11.68 -12.11
N LEU A 70 -9.40 -12.54 -11.17
CA LEU A 70 -8.98 -12.43 -9.77
C LEU A 70 -7.46 -12.52 -9.60
N MET A 71 -6.80 -13.44 -10.32
CA MET A 71 -5.33 -13.54 -10.34
C MET A 71 -4.68 -12.31 -10.99
N GLY A 72 -5.31 -11.74 -12.02
CA GLY A 72 -4.87 -10.48 -12.63
C GLY A 72 -4.96 -9.31 -11.64
N ASP A 73 -6.07 -9.18 -10.93
CA ASP A 73 -6.31 -8.15 -9.92
C ASP A 73 -5.33 -8.27 -8.75
N GLN A 74 -5.07 -9.49 -8.28
CA GLN A 74 -4.04 -9.79 -7.27
C GLN A 74 -2.66 -9.33 -7.73
N SER A 75 -2.28 -9.67 -8.96
CA SER A 75 -0.99 -9.27 -9.54
C SER A 75 -0.85 -7.75 -9.62
N ILE A 76 -1.92 -7.04 -10.01
CA ILE A 76 -1.95 -5.58 -10.02
C ILE A 76 -1.81 -5.03 -8.59
N ALA A 77 -2.54 -5.58 -7.62
CA ALA A 77 -2.52 -5.12 -6.24
C ALA A 77 -1.11 -5.21 -5.62
N VAL A 78 -0.43 -6.34 -5.80
CA VAL A 78 0.95 -6.55 -5.33
C VAL A 78 1.92 -5.59 -6.02
N GLN A 79 1.80 -5.40 -7.34
CA GLN A 79 2.66 -4.48 -8.09
C GLN A 79 2.46 -3.01 -7.67
N THR A 80 1.20 -2.59 -7.51
CA THR A 80 0.86 -1.24 -7.04
C THR A 80 1.40 -1.00 -5.63
N GLY A 81 1.18 -1.94 -4.70
CA GLY A 81 1.70 -1.84 -3.33
C GLY A 81 3.24 -1.74 -3.31
N THR A 82 3.91 -2.62 -4.05
CA THR A 82 5.39 -2.64 -4.14
C THR A 82 5.95 -1.34 -4.70
N SER A 83 5.38 -0.85 -5.82
CA SER A 83 5.85 0.39 -6.47
C SER A 83 5.64 1.61 -5.58
N THR A 84 4.53 1.68 -4.85
CA THR A 84 4.22 2.80 -3.96
C THR A 84 5.12 2.79 -2.72
N LEU A 85 5.29 1.63 -2.09
CA LEU A 85 6.18 1.49 -0.93
C LEU A 85 7.63 1.84 -1.30
N LYS A 86 8.07 1.40 -2.49
CA LYS A 86 9.36 1.80 -3.04
C LYS A 86 9.46 3.32 -3.22
N SER A 87 8.45 3.96 -3.84
CA SER A 87 8.43 5.40 -4.06
C SER A 87 8.54 6.19 -2.74
N ILE A 88 7.80 5.77 -1.71
CA ILE A 88 7.85 6.40 -0.39
C ILE A 88 9.22 6.18 0.27
N LYS A 89 9.75 4.95 0.20
CA LYS A 89 11.10 4.64 0.71
C LYS A 89 12.16 5.52 0.06
N ASP A 90 12.10 5.66 -1.26
CA ASP A 90 13.03 6.49 -2.03
C ASP A 90 12.85 7.98 -1.67
N SER A 91 11.62 8.44 -1.47
CA SER A 91 11.30 9.81 -1.02
C SER A 91 11.87 10.12 0.37
N ILE A 92 11.71 9.22 1.34
CA ILE A 92 12.27 9.36 2.69
C ILE A 92 13.80 9.32 2.64
N SER A 93 14.38 8.38 1.90
CA SER A 93 15.84 8.28 1.74
C SER A 93 16.43 9.55 1.12
N SER A 94 15.70 10.17 0.19
CA SER A 94 16.06 11.46 -0.40
C SER A 94 15.98 12.60 0.63
N ALA A 95 14.88 12.69 1.38
CA ALA A 95 14.70 13.70 2.42
C ALA A 95 15.77 13.60 3.52
N ALA A 96 16.10 12.38 3.96
CA ALA A 96 17.13 12.11 4.97
C ALA A 96 18.56 12.47 4.51
N ARG A 97 18.83 12.46 3.20
CA ARG A 97 20.12 12.92 2.64
C ARG A 97 20.25 14.44 2.58
N ASN A 98 19.16 15.19 2.77
CA ASN A 98 19.09 16.64 2.56
C ASN A 98 18.94 17.43 3.87
N ILE A 99 19.19 16.79 5.01
CA ILE A 99 19.23 17.33 6.37
C ILE A 99 20.59 17.04 7.01
#